data_AF-A0A0D8HRN2-F1
#
_entry.id   AF-A0A0D8HRN2-F1
#
_cell.length_a   1.000
_cell.length_b   1.000
_cell.length_c   1.000
_cell.angle_alpha   90.00
_cell.angle_beta   90.00
_cell.angle_gamma   90.00
#
_symmetry.space_group_name_H-M   'P 1'
#
loop_
_entity.id
_entity.type
_entity.pdbx_description
1 polymer ?
#
loop_
_entity_poly.entity_id
_entity_poly.type
_entity_poly.pdbx_seq_one_letter_code
_entity_poly.pdbx_strand_id
1 'polypeptide(L)' 'MNDHLTVWIGIDVGKASHHACAIDDTGKALWSQKVRNDHTPAASTQKE' A
#
# COMPACT_ATOMS: atom_id res chain seq x y z
N MET A 1 -27.83 15.15 2.66
CA MET A 1 -26.36 15.30 2.49
C MET A 1 -25.81 13.89 2.55
N ASN A 2 -25.17 13.42 1.48
CA ASN A 2 -24.58 12.09 1.52
C ASN A 2 -23.24 12.20 2.25
N ASP A 3 -23.15 11.54 3.38
CA ASP A 3 -21.93 11.45 4.18
C ASP A 3 -21.04 10.37 3.55
N HIS A 4 -20.34 10.75 2.49
CA HIS A 4 -19.42 9.86 1.78
C HIS A 4 -18.02 10.07 2.33
N LEU A 5 -17.50 9.05 3.00
CA LEU A 5 -16.11 9.06 3.46
C LEU A 5 -15.18 8.92 2.25
N THR A 6 -14.36 9.94 2.00
CA THR A 6 -13.31 9.89 0.98
C THR A 6 -12.00 9.46 1.61
N VAL A 7 -11.34 8.46 1.02
CA VAL A 7 -10.05 7.94 1.46
C VAL A 7 -9.14 7.82 0.25
N TRP A 8 -7.91 8.30 0.39
CA TRP A 8 -6.86 8.14 -0.62
C TRP A 8 -5.89 7.05 -0.19
N ILE A 9 -5.53 6.17 -1.13
CA ILE A 9 -4.58 5.08 -0.89
C ILE A 9 -3.34 5.27 -1.76
N GLY A 10 -2.17 5.39 -1.12
CA GLY A 10 -0.87 5.34 -1.78
C GLY A 10 -0.27 3.94 -1.64
N ILE A 11 0.26 3.39 -2.74
CA ILE A 11 0.92 2.09 -2.76
C ILE A 11 2.32 2.24 -3.36
N ASP A 12 3.33 1.90 -2.57
CA ASP A 12 4.72 1.74 -3.02
C ASP A 12 4.99 0.24 -3.23
N VAL A 13 5.33 -0.15 -4.46
CA VAL A 13 5.42 -1.55 -4.88
C VAL A 13 6.86 -2.03 -4.81
N GLY A 14 7.17 -2.83 -3.79
CA GLY A 14 8.46 -3.52 -3.67
C GLY A 14 8.42 -4.98 -4.13
N LYS A 15 9.61 -5.55 -4.40
CA LYS A 15 9.76 -6.93 -4.89
C LYS A 15 9.34 -7.99 -3.87
N ALA A 16 9.64 -7.79 -2.58
CA ALA A 16 9.29 -8.73 -1.50
C ALA A 16 8.01 -8.31 -0.76
N SER A 17 7.68 -7.03 -0.79
CA SER A 17 6.56 -6.44 -0.05
C SER A 17 6.19 -5.09 -0.62
N HIS A 18 4.92 -4.75 -0.57
CA HIS A 18 4.38 -3.43 -0.85
C HIS A 18 4.24 -2.64 0.46
N HIS A 19 4.24 -1.33 0.36
CA HIS A 19 3.88 -0.45 1.46
C HIS A 19 2.63 0.32 1.06
N ALA A 20 1.56 0.17 1.85
CA ALA A 20 0.29 0.83 1.62
C ALA A 20 0.02 1.83 2.74
N CYS A 21 -0.45 3.02 2.38
CA CYS A 21 -0.83 4.07 3.32
C CYS A 21 -2.18 4.64 2.91
N ALA A 22 -3.06 4.84 3.88
CA ALA A 22 -4.31 5.54 3.67
C ALA A 22 -4.37 6.87 4.42
N ILE A 23 -4.95 7.86 3.77
CA ILE A 23 -5.19 9.18 4.33
C ILE A 23 -6.64 9.59 4.11
N ASP A 24 -7.16 10.44 5.00
CA ASP A 24 -8.41 11.16 4.75
C ASP A 24 -8.20 12.34 3.77
N ASP A 25 -9.26 13.05 3.47
CA ASP A 25 -9.27 14.21 2.57
C ASP A 25 -8.46 15.42 3.10
N THR A 26 -8.21 15.48 4.40
CA THR A 26 -7.32 16.49 5.02
C THR A 26 -5.85 16.11 4.96
N GLY A 27 -5.54 14.88 4.53
CA GLY A 27 -4.19 14.34 4.47
C GLY A 27 -3.72 13.66 5.77
N LYS A 28 -4.61 13.47 6.74
CA LYS A 28 -4.27 12.74 7.97
C LYS A 28 -4.14 11.26 7.68
N ALA A 29 -3.05 10.65 8.15
CA ALA A 29 -2.87 9.20 8.08
C ALA A 29 -3.93 8.47 8.91
N LEU A 30 -4.63 7.54 8.26
CA LEU A 30 -5.60 6.63 8.86
C LEU A 30 -4.95 5.29 9.20
N TRP A 31 -4.12 4.77 8.30
CA TRP A 31 -3.30 3.58 8.54
C TRP A 31 -2.11 3.52 7.59
N SER A 32 -1.12 2.72 7.97
CA SER A 32 0.05 2.39 7.17
C SER A 32 0.49 0.96 7.46
N GLN A 33 0.75 0.17 6.42
CA GLN A 33 1.15 -1.22 6.58
C GLN A 33 2.07 -1.69 5.46
N LYS A 34 2.98 -2.58 5.85
CA LYS A 34 3.72 -3.42 4.92
C LYS A 34 2.88 -4.65 4.56
N VAL A 35 2.60 -4.83 3.28
CA VAL A 35 1.86 -5.97 2.74
C VAL A 35 2.84 -6.89 2.03
N ARG A 36 2.83 -8.20 2.33
CA ARG A 36 3.72 -9.15 1.67
C ARG A 36 3.36 -9.21 0.17
N ASN A 37 4.36 -9.19 -0.70
CA ASN A 37 4.13 -9.46 -2.11
C ASN A 37 3.89 -10.96 -2.26
N ASP A 38 2.68 -11.35 -2.66
CA ASP A 38 2.28 -12.72 -2.93
C ASP A 38 2.39 -13.07 -4.43
N HIS A 39 2.78 -12.10 -5.25
CA HIS A 39 3.07 -12.36 -6.65
C HIS A 39 4.24 -13.35 -6.74
N THR A 40 3.99 -14.48 -7.40
CA THR A 40 5.00 -15.53 -7.52
C THR A 40 6.10 -15.02 -8.44
N PRO A 41 7.34 -14.83 -7.96
CA PRO A 41 8.42 -14.45 -8.85
C PRO A 41 8.71 -15.65 -9.75
N ALA A 42 8.77 -15.45 -11.07
CA ALA A 42 9.51 -16.39 -11.92
C ALA A 42 10.93 -16.46 -11.35
N ALA A 43 11.40 -17.67 -11.01
CA ALA A 43 12.58 -17.91 -10.18
C ALA A 43 13.77 -17.00 -10.54
N SER A 44 13.94 -15.89 -9.81
CA SER A 44 15.12 -15.06 -9.87
C SER A 44 15.44 -14.59 -8.46
N THR A 45 16.47 -15.21 -7.89
CA THR A 45 17.13 -14.88 -6.63
C THR A 45 17.22 -13.37 -6.41
N GLN A 46 16.65 -12.88 -5.31
CA GLN A 46 16.90 -11.52 -4.84
C GLN A 46 18.34 -11.47 -4.32
N LYS A 47 19.24 -10.80 -5.05
CA LYS A 47 20.51 -10.30 -4.51
C LYS A 47 20.33 -8.80 -4.28
N GLU A 48 20.79 -8.34 -3.12
CA GLU A 48 20.83 -6.93 -2.69
C GLU A 48 21.38 -6.00 -3.77
#